data_AF-A0A376FI81-F1
#
_entry.id   AF-A0A376FI81-F1
#
_cell.length_a   1.000
_cell.length_b   1.000
_cell.length_c   1.000
_cell.angle_alpha   90.00
_cell.angle_beta   90.00
_cell.angle_gamma   90.00
#
_symmetry.space_group_name_H-M   'P 1'
#
loop_
_entity.id
_entity.type
_entity.pdbx_description
1 polymer ?
#
loop_
_entity_poly.entity_id
_entity_poly.type
_entity_poly.pdbx_seq_one_letter_code
_entity_poly.pdbx_strand_id
1 'polypeptide(L)'
;MVFSVVSALALAGPVYAGKLAIVIDDFGYRPHYENQVLAMPSAISVAVLPNAPHAREMATKAHNSGHQVLIHLPMAPLSKQPLEKDTLRPDMSSEEIERIIRDAYNKVPYAVGLNNHMGSAMTSSLYGMLKVMQALERYKPLLPRQHDHRQQPGNACRSGNGRKGD
;
A
#
# COMPACT_ATOMS: atom_id res chain seq x y z
N MET A 1 14.60 -53.38 -7.61
CA MET A 1 13.72 -52.33 -8.18
C MET A 1 13.12 -51.38 -7.12
N VAL A 2 13.70 -51.29 -5.90
CA VAL A 2 13.19 -50.42 -4.81
C VAL A 2 14.14 -49.24 -4.52
N PHE A 3 15.41 -49.35 -4.91
CA PHE A 3 16.43 -48.31 -4.64
C PHE A 3 16.37 -47.07 -5.55
N SER A 4 15.71 -47.14 -6.72
CA SER A 4 15.68 -46.00 -7.67
C SER A 4 14.69 -44.89 -7.32
N VAL A 5 13.67 -45.15 -6.51
CA VAL A 5 12.63 -44.14 -6.20
C VAL A 5 13.09 -43.18 -5.09
N VAL A 6 13.95 -43.65 -4.17
CA VAL A 6 14.42 -42.84 -3.04
C VAL A 6 15.34 -41.69 -3.49
N SER A 7 16.09 -41.87 -4.58
CA SER A 7 17.02 -40.85 -5.08
C SER A 7 16.33 -39.67 -5.78
N ALA A 8 15.08 -39.82 -6.23
CA ALA A 8 14.34 -38.77 -6.93
C ALA A 8 13.68 -37.76 -5.97
N LEU A 9 13.37 -38.15 -4.73
CA LEU A 9 12.83 -37.23 -3.71
C LEU A 9 13.89 -36.25 -3.17
N ALA A 10 15.18 -36.60 -3.25
CA ALA A 10 16.28 -35.78 -2.74
C ALA A 10 16.66 -34.59 -3.67
N LEU A 11 16.06 -34.49 -4.86
CA LEU A 11 16.30 -33.43 -5.84
C LEU A 11 15.20 -32.35 -5.88
N ALA A 12 14.17 -32.45 -5.03
CA ALA A 12 13.17 -31.39 -4.91
C ALA A 12 13.76 -30.22 -4.12
N GLY A 13 14.26 -29.20 -4.83
CA GLY A 13 14.72 -27.96 -4.23
C GLY A 13 13.59 -27.22 -3.50
N PRO A 14 13.90 -26.41 -2.48
CA PRO A 14 12.88 -25.62 -1.79
C PRO A 14 12.21 -24.67 -2.78
N VAL A 15 10.89 -24.81 -2.96
CA VAL A 15 10.09 -23.83 -3.69
C VAL A 15 9.78 -22.69 -2.73
N TYR A 16 10.32 -21.51 -3.00
CA TYR A 16 9.98 -20.31 -2.24
C TYR A 16 8.63 -19.77 -2.68
N ALA A 17 7.71 -19.63 -1.73
CA ALA A 17 6.45 -18.93 -1.99
C ALA A 17 6.73 -17.46 -2.37
N GLY A 18 6.03 -16.96 -3.39
CA GLY A 18 6.08 -15.55 -3.77
C GLY A 18 5.53 -14.65 -2.65
N LYS A 19 6.06 -13.43 -2.55
CA LYS A 19 5.50 -12.40 -1.66
C LYS A 19 4.42 -11.63 -2.41
N LEU A 20 3.25 -11.44 -1.80
CA LEU A 20 2.16 -10.63 -2.31
C LEU A 20 1.96 -9.42 -1.39
N ALA A 21 1.82 -8.23 -1.98
CA ALA A 21 1.39 -7.02 -1.31
C ALA A 21 0.07 -6.56 -1.91
N ILE A 22 -0.88 -6.17 -1.06
CA ILE A 22 -2.18 -5.65 -1.46
C ILE A 22 -2.30 -4.24 -0.88
N VAL A 23 -2.60 -3.28 -1.73
CA VAL A 23 -2.87 -1.88 -1.35
C VAL A 23 -4.28 -1.54 -1.82
N ILE A 24 -5.09 -0.98 -0.93
CA ILE A 24 -6.42 -0.46 -1.26
C ILE A 24 -6.36 1.06 -1.33
N ASP A 25 -6.67 1.60 -2.49
CA ASP A 25 -6.59 3.02 -2.81
C ASP A 25 -7.84 3.82 -2.37
N ASP A 26 -7.77 5.14 -2.55
CA ASP A 26 -8.86 6.10 -2.40
C ASP A 26 -9.48 6.25 -1.00
N PHE A 27 -8.70 6.04 0.05
CA PHE A 27 -9.15 6.33 1.42
C PHE A 27 -9.29 7.83 1.69
N GLY A 28 -10.27 8.17 2.52
CA GLY A 28 -10.50 9.50 3.10
C GLY A 28 -11.82 10.15 2.70
N TYR A 29 -12.62 9.51 1.84
CA TYR A 29 -13.91 10.04 1.36
C TYR A 29 -15.12 9.26 1.86
N ARG A 30 -14.95 7.98 2.19
CA ARG A 30 -16.07 7.07 2.48
C ARG A 30 -15.81 6.25 3.75
N PRO A 31 -15.81 6.88 4.95
CA PRO A 31 -15.48 6.19 6.20
C PRO A 31 -16.28 4.90 6.43
N HIS A 32 -17.55 4.83 6.00
CA HIS A 32 -18.35 3.60 6.15
C HIS A 32 -17.71 2.37 5.49
N TYR A 33 -17.31 2.48 4.22
CA TYR A 33 -16.68 1.36 3.48
C TYR A 33 -15.23 1.18 3.89
N GLU A 34 -14.51 2.27 4.13
CA GLU A 34 -13.11 2.22 4.53
C GLU A 34 -12.93 1.54 5.90
N ASN A 35 -13.86 1.75 6.85
CA ASN A 35 -13.84 1.02 8.13
C ASN A 35 -14.09 -0.50 7.96
N GLN A 36 -14.77 -0.95 6.89
CA GLN A 36 -14.88 -2.38 6.58
C GLN A 36 -13.54 -2.93 6.10
N VAL A 37 -12.79 -2.17 5.30
CA VAL A 37 -11.42 -2.53 4.90
C VAL A 37 -10.49 -2.55 6.10
N LEU A 38 -10.63 -1.62 7.05
CA LEU A 38 -9.84 -1.61 8.30
C LEU A 38 -10.20 -2.75 9.27
N ALA A 39 -11.28 -3.49 9.02
CA ALA A 39 -11.59 -4.72 9.74
C ALA A 39 -10.95 -5.98 9.10
N MET A 40 -10.36 -5.84 7.90
CA MET A 40 -9.62 -6.92 7.24
C MET A 40 -8.25 -7.13 7.89
N PRO A 41 -7.53 -8.24 7.59
CA PRO A 41 -6.19 -8.47 8.14
C PRO A 41 -5.22 -7.31 7.84
N SER A 42 -4.38 -6.97 8.82
CA SER A 42 -3.41 -5.87 8.74
C SER A 42 -2.33 -6.03 7.66
N ALA A 43 -2.23 -7.21 7.04
CA ALA A 43 -1.40 -7.46 5.86
C ALA A 43 -1.87 -6.66 4.62
N ILE A 44 -3.11 -6.14 4.63
CA ILE A 44 -3.61 -5.22 3.61
C ILE A 44 -3.15 -3.81 3.95
N SER A 45 -2.48 -3.15 3.02
CA SER A 45 -2.09 -1.76 3.15
C SER A 45 -3.17 -0.84 2.57
N VAL A 46 -3.20 0.42 2.99
CA VAL A 46 -4.18 1.40 2.50
C VAL A 46 -3.47 2.66 1.99
N ALA A 47 -3.99 3.27 0.94
CA ALA A 47 -3.49 4.54 0.40
C ALA A 47 -4.53 5.64 0.57
N VAL A 48 -4.14 6.74 1.23
CA VAL A 48 -5.03 7.81 1.67
C VAL A 48 -4.80 9.07 0.84
N LEU A 49 -5.88 9.62 0.27
CA LEU A 49 -5.87 10.88 -0.48
C LEU A 49 -5.67 12.07 0.48
N PRO A 50 -4.58 12.86 0.36
CA PRO A 50 -4.25 13.90 1.36
C PRO A 50 -5.29 14.99 1.57
N ASN A 51 -6.01 15.34 0.51
CA ASN A 51 -6.99 16.43 0.52
C ASN A 51 -8.42 15.93 0.75
N ALA A 52 -8.60 14.63 1.02
CA ALA A 52 -9.91 14.08 1.34
C ALA A 52 -10.36 14.53 2.74
N PRO A 53 -11.67 14.74 2.98
CA PRO A 53 -12.19 15.28 4.24
C PRO A 53 -11.79 14.48 5.49
N HIS A 54 -11.64 13.17 5.37
CA HIS A 54 -11.31 12.26 6.47
C HIS A 54 -9.87 11.74 6.40
N ALA A 55 -8.99 12.33 5.58
CA ALA A 55 -7.64 11.81 5.35
C ALA A 55 -6.87 11.50 6.65
N ARG A 56 -6.78 12.50 7.54
CA ARG A 56 -6.06 12.34 8.82
C ARG A 56 -6.71 11.32 9.74
N GLU A 57 -8.03 11.32 9.83
CA GLU A 57 -8.81 10.39 10.65
C GLU A 57 -8.55 8.95 10.19
N MET A 58 -8.68 8.71 8.89
CA MET A 58 -8.57 7.37 8.30
C MET A 58 -7.13 6.86 8.31
N ALA A 59 -6.14 7.71 8.06
CA ALA A 59 -4.73 7.36 8.23
C ALA A 59 -4.40 6.96 9.68
N THR A 60 -4.92 7.72 10.65
CA THR A 60 -4.70 7.41 12.08
C THR A 60 -5.38 6.10 12.48
N LYS A 61 -6.63 5.88 12.06
CA LYS A 61 -7.34 4.62 12.30
C LYS A 61 -6.62 3.43 11.68
N ALA A 62 -6.20 3.55 10.42
CA ALA A 62 -5.48 2.51 9.71
C ALA A 62 -4.19 2.11 10.43
N HIS A 63 -3.38 3.11 10.82
CA HIS A 63 -2.15 2.88 11.58
C HIS A 63 -2.42 2.20 12.93
N ASN A 64 -3.40 2.69 13.70
CA ASN A 64 -3.77 2.12 15.00
C ASN A 64 -4.29 0.69 14.90
N SER A 65 -4.92 0.33 13.78
CA SER A 65 -5.34 -1.04 13.46
C SER A 65 -4.22 -1.91 12.87
N GLY A 66 -3.00 -1.38 12.74
CA GLY A 66 -1.81 -2.12 12.30
C GLY A 66 -1.60 -2.17 10.78
N HIS A 67 -2.41 -1.48 9.98
CA HIS A 67 -2.22 -1.40 8.54
C HIS A 67 -1.05 -0.47 8.18
N GLN A 68 -0.33 -0.81 7.11
CA GLN A 68 0.58 0.16 6.49
C GLN A 68 -0.22 1.24 5.77
N VAL A 69 0.20 2.49 5.97
CA VAL A 69 -0.42 3.67 5.37
C VAL A 69 0.50 4.21 4.29
N LEU A 70 -0.05 4.44 3.11
CA LEU A 70 0.59 5.15 2.01
C LEU A 70 -0.16 6.45 1.74
N ILE A 71 0.56 7.45 1.23
CA ILE A 71 -0.08 8.61 0.59
C ILE A 71 -0.58 8.17 -0.78
N HIS A 72 -1.84 8.39 -1.10
CA HIS A 72 -2.35 8.26 -2.47
C HIS A 72 -2.31 9.65 -3.12
N LEU A 73 -1.25 9.97 -3.85
CA LEU A 73 -1.00 11.34 -4.32
C LEU A 73 -1.65 11.58 -5.68
N PRO A 74 -2.51 12.60 -5.82
CA PRO A 74 -3.12 12.96 -7.09
C PRO A 74 -2.07 13.36 -8.13
N MET A 75 -2.13 12.73 -9.30
CA MET A 75 -1.24 13.00 -10.43
C MET A 75 -2.05 13.15 -11.72
N ALA A 76 -1.61 14.06 -12.59
CA ALA A 76 -2.34 14.40 -13.81
C ALA A 76 -2.50 13.19 -14.74
N PRO A 77 -3.74 12.87 -15.16
CA PRO A 77 -4.01 11.90 -16.21
C PRO A 77 -3.90 12.53 -17.61
N LEU A 78 -3.83 11.69 -18.64
CA LEU A 78 -3.98 12.11 -20.04
C LEU A 78 -5.44 12.51 -20.39
N SER A 79 -6.42 11.99 -19.64
CA SER A 79 -7.84 12.30 -19.83
C SER A 79 -8.19 13.69 -19.28
N LYS A 80 -9.24 14.32 -19.84
CA LYS A 80 -9.72 15.64 -19.42
C LYS A 80 -10.80 15.54 -18.34
N GLN A 81 -10.43 15.03 -17.17
CA GLN A 81 -11.33 14.96 -16.01
C GLN A 81 -11.02 16.04 -14.98
N PRO A 82 -11.97 16.40 -14.11
CA PRO A 82 -11.70 17.29 -12.99
C PRO A 82 -10.53 16.75 -12.16
N LEU A 83 -9.58 17.62 -11.85
CA LEU A 83 -8.42 17.26 -11.04
C LEU A 83 -8.70 17.58 -9.57
N GLU A 84 -8.23 16.70 -8.70
CA GLU A 84 -8.24 16.95 -7.26
C GLU A 84 -7.26 18.07 -6.91
N LYS A 85 -7.48 18.69 -5.74
CA LYS A 85 -6.57 19.72 -5.23
C LYS A 85 -5.16 19.16 -5.09
N ASP A 86 -4.16 19.99 -5.42
CA ASP A 86 -2.73 19.64 -5.35
C ASP A 86 -2.34 18.44 -6.26
N THR A 87 -3.05 18.25 -7.38
CA THR A 87 -2.65 17.26 -8.41
C THR A 87 -1.33 17.63 -9.06
N LEU A 88 -0.33 16.75 -8.98
CA LEU A 88 0.97 16.96 -9.63
C LEU A 88 0.84 16.93 -11.15
N ARG A 89 1.45 17.91 -11.82
CA ARG A 89 1.47 18.02 -13.28
C ARG A 89 2.90 18.08 -13.83
N PRO A 90 3.16 17.59 -15.05
CA PRO A 90 4.49 17.59 -15.67
C PRO A 90 5.18 18.96 -15.76
N ASP A 91 4.39 20.02 -15.92
CA ASP A 91 4.84 21.39 -16.13
C ASP A 91 5.19 22.15 -14.84
N MET A 92 4.92 21.55 -13.67
CA MET A 92 5.22 22.17 -12.37
C MET A 92 6.73 22.35 -12.15
N SER A 93 7.08 23.38 -11.39
CA SER A 93 8.44 23.58 -10.89
C SER A 93 8.77 22.55 -9.80
N SER A 94 10.06 22.36 -9.53
CA SER A 94 10.50 21.43 -8.47
C SER A 94 10.03 21.90 -7.09
N GLU A 95 9.98 23.20 -6.86
CA GLU A 95 9.56 23.82 -5.60
C GLU A 95 8.07 23.57 -5.33
N GLU A 96 7.23 23.63 -6.36
CA GLU A 96 5.79 23.37 -6.24
C GLU A 96 5.52 21.88 -5.99
N ILE A 97 6.24 20.99 -6.69
CA ILE A 97 6.18 19.55 -6.44
C ILE A 97 6.60 19.24 -5.00
N GLU A 98 7.70 19.83 -4.52
CA GLU A 98 8.20 19.63 -3.16
C GLU A 98 7.22 20.17 -2.11
N ARG A 99 6.61 21.35 -2.35
CA ARG A 99 5.56 21.91 -1.49
C ARG A 99 4.37 20.96 -1.36
N ILE A 100 3.85 20.46 -2.50
CA ILE A 100 2.72 19.54 -2.52
C ILE A 100 3.03 18.24 -1.76
N ILE A 101 4.20 17.65 -2.01
CA ILE A 101 4.63 16.40 -1.34
C ILE A 101 4.75 16.63 0.17
N ARG A 102 5.39 17.72 0.60
CA ARG A 102 5.49 18.07 2.03
C ARG A 102 4.11 18.21 2.68
N ASP A 103 3.20 18.93 2.02
CA ASP A 103 1.84 19.12 2.53
C ASP A 103 1.07 17.79 2.59
N ALA A 104 1.30 16.87 1.65
CA ALA A 104 0.72 15.55 1.66
C ALA A 104 1.18 14.71 2.87
N TYR A 105 2.48 14.69 3.17
CA TYR A 105 3.02 14.02 4.36
C TYR A 105 2.46 14.59 5.67
N ASN A 106 2.23 15.91 5.73
CA ASN A 106 1.63 16.54 6.91
C ASN A 106 0.16 16.15 7.11
N LYS A 107 -0.59 15.96 6.01
CA LYS A 107 -2.02 15.62 6.02
C LYS A 107 -2.28 14.12 6.29
N VAL A 108 -1.38 13.25 5.85
CA VAL A 108 -1.47 11.79 6.00
C VAL A 108 -0.41 11.29 7.00
N PRO A 109 -0.70 11.35 8.32
CA PRO A 109 0.25 10.88 9.33
C PRO A 109 0.52 9.37 9.19
N TYR A 110 1.69 8.94 9.69
CA TYR A 110 2.14 7.54 9.68
C TYR A 110 2.41 6.94 8.29
N ALA A 111 2.32 7.74 7.23
CA ALA A 111 2.62 7.26 5.89
C ALA A 111 4.07 6.77 5.79
N VAL A 112 4.24 5.54 5.32
CA VAL A 112 5.55 4.90 5.12
C VAL A 112 6.03 4.97 3.67
N GLY A 113 5.16 5.45 2.77
CA GLY A 113 5.43 5.57 1.35
C GLY A 113 4.30 6.27 0.60
N LEU A 114 4.35 6.19 -0.72
CA LEU A 114 3.44 6.88 -1.62
C LEU A 114 3.05 5.99 -2.79
N ASN A 115 1.78 6.10 -3.20
CA ASN A 115 1.20 5.55 -4.41
C ASN A 115 0.60 6.71 -5.23
N ASN A 116 0.53 6.60 -6.56
CA ASN A 116 -0.09 7.62 -7.40
C ASN A 116 -1.60 7.37 -7.55
N HIS A 117 -2.41 8.43 -7.45
CA HIS A 117 -3.80 8.44 -7.90
C HIS A 117 -3.84 8.92 -9.35
N MET A 118 -4.38 8.10 -10.25
CA MET A 118 -4.35 8.33 -11.70
C MET A 118 -2.91 8.49 -12.24
N GLY A 119 -2.58 9.65 -12.82
CA GLY A 119 -1.19 10.00 -13.12
C GLY A 119 -0.65 9.69 -14.51
N SER A 120 -1.45 9.20 -15.46
CA SER A 120 -0.92 8.77 -16.77
C SER A 120 -0.15 9.85 -17.54
N ALA A 121 -0.46 11.14 -17.39
CA ALA A 121 0.36 12.22 -17.97
C ALA A 121 1.61 12.50 -17.14
N MET A 122 1.48 12.53 -15.81
CA MET A 122 2.60 12.78 -14.89
C MET A 122 3.66 11.68 -14.95
N THR A 123 3.25 10.41 -14.83
CA THR A 123 4.16 9.26 -14.79
C THR A 123 4.80 8.96 -16.14
N SER A 124 4.18 9.40 -17.24
CA SER A 124 4.79 9.34 -18.58
C SER A 124 5.81 10.44 -18.84
N SER A 125 5.89 11.47 -17.98
CA SER A 125 6.89 12.53 -18.09
C SER A 125 8.14 12.18 -17.31
N LEU A 126 9.23 11.83 -18.01
CA LEU A 126 10.53 11.59 -17.39
C LEU A 126 10.97 12.77 -16.51
N TYR A 127 10.93 13.99 -17.06
CA TYR A 127 11.33 15.19 -16.31
C TYR A 127 10.41 15.49 -15.13
N GLY A 128 9.11 15.26 -15.27
CA GLY A 128 8.15 15.40 -14.16
C GLY A 128 8.48 14.42 -13.03
N MET A 129 8.65 13.15 -13.36
CA MET A 129 8.95 12.11 -12.38
C MET A 129 10.33 12.26 -11.76
N LEU A 130 11.36 12.73 -12.48
CA LEU A 130 12.66 13.02 -11.89
C LEU A 130 12.55 14.05 -10.75
N LYS A 131 11.77 15.12 -10.94
CA LYS A 131 11.50 16.10 -9.88
C LYS A 131 10.76 15.48 -8.70
N VAL A 132 9.77 14.63 -8.95
CA VAL A 132 9.04 13.90 -7.88
C VAL A 132 9.99 13.00 -7.09
N MET A 133 10.81 12.20 -7.76
CA MET A 133 11.75 11.30 -7.11
C MET A 133 12.78 12.07 -6.29
N GLN A 134 13.30 13.19 -6.81
CA GLN A 134 14.20 14.08 -6.08
C GLN A 134 13.54 14.68 -4.82
N ALA A 135 12.28 15.12 -4.92
CA ALA A 135 11.54 15.61 -3.77
C ALA A 135 11.33 14.50 -2.73
N LEU A 136 11.01 13.27 -3.15
CA LEU A 136 10.79 12.13 -2.27
C LEU A 136 12.05 11.65 -1.53
N GLU A 137 13.24 11.85 -2.08
CA GLU A 137 14.50 11.50 -1.40
C GLU A 137 14.65 12.20 -0.05
N ARG A 138 14.09 13.41 0.09
CA ARG A 138 14.09 14.16 1.36
C ARG A 138 13.17 13.58 2.41
N TYR A 139 12.16 12.81 1.99
CA TYR A 139 11.09 12.31 2.84
C TYR A 139 11.17 10.83 3.12
N LYS A 140 12.19 10.10 2.64
CA LYS A 140 12.39 8.67 2.87
C LYS A 140 12.10 8.32 4.33
N PRO A 141 10.90 7.79 4.65
CA PRO A 141 10.68 7.23 5.96
C PRO A 141 11.61 6.04 6.02
N LEU A 142 12.42 5.93 7.07
CA LEU A 142 13.15 4.70 7.34
C LEU A 142 12.09 3.60 7.49
N LEU A 143 11.81 2.88 6.40
CA LEU A 143 10.90 1.73 6.42
C LEU A 143 11.40 0.83 7.55
N PRO A 144 10.61 0.60 8.62
CA PRO A 144 10.90 -0.48 9.51
C PRO A 144 10.96 -1.74 8.63
N ARG A 145 12.07 -2.49 8.69
CA ARG A 145 12.12 -3.80 8.04
C ARG A 145 10.85 -4.53 8.43
N GLN A 146 10.10 -5.00 7.43
CA GLN A 146 8.85 -5.72 7.60
C GLN A 146 8.90 -6.56 8.88
N HIS A 147 7.95 -6.32 9.79
CA HIS A 147 7.67 -7.32 10.83
C HIS A 147 7.40 -8.63 10.10
N ASP A 148 8.29 -9.58 10.30
CA ASP A 148 8.18 -10.92 9.75
C ASP A 148 6.87 -11.52 10.26
N HIS A 149 5.88 -11.68 9.37
CA HIS A 149 4.61 -12.31 9.68
C HIS A 149 4.76 -13.79 10.13
N ARG A 150 5.98 -14.35 10.18
CA ARG A 150 6.26 -15.63 10.85
C ARG A 150 5.97 -15.66 12.35
N GLN A 151 5.78 -14.53 13.04
CA GLN A 151 5.58 -14.51 14.49
C GLN A 151 4.12 -14.43 14.97
N GLN A 152 3.12 -14.58 14.09
CA GLN A 152 1.76 -14.89 14.57
C GLN A 152 1.58 -16.41 14.58
N PRO A 153 1.53 -17.08 15.75
CA PRO A 153 1.11 -18.47 15.82
C PRO A 153 -0.36 -18.54 15.40
N GLY A 154 -0.58 -18.87 14.14
CA GLY A 154 -1.91 -19.14 13.62
C GLY A 154 -2.49 -20.35 14.34
N ASN A 155 -3.60 -20.13 15.03
CA ASN A 155 -4.50 -21.20 15.45
C ASN A 155 -4.80 -22.06 14.24
N ALA A 156 -4.26 -23.28 14.25
CA ALA A 156 -4.56 -24.30 13.27
C ALA A 156 -6.08 -24.47 13.17
N CYS A 157 -6.61 -24.40 11.95
CA CYS A 157 -7.96 -24.84 11.63
C CYS A 157 -8.18 -26.24 12.24
N ARG A 158 -8.94 -26.30 13.33
CA ARG A 158 -9.33 -27.55 13.96
C ARG A 158 -10.42 -28.17 13.09
N SER A 159 -10.09 -29.30 12.48
CA SER A 159 -11.01 -30.16 11.73
C SER A 159 -12.23 -30.52 12.58
N GLY A 160 -13.37 -29.89 12.30
CA GLY A 160 -14.67 -30.31 12.82
C GLY A 160 -15.25 -31.40 11.92
N ASN A 161 -14.98 -32.67 12.23
CA ASN A 161 -15.73 -33.77 11.65
C ASN A 161 -16.93 -34.07 12.56
N GLY A 162 -18.07 -33.49 12.22
CA GLY A 162 -19.36 -33.86 12.81
C GLY A 162 -19.89 -35.12 12.13
N ARG A 163 -20.24 -36.14 12.93
CA ARG A 163 -21.35 -37.09 12.72
C ARG A 163 -21.33 -38.15 13.82
N LYS A 164 -22.36 -38.16 14.67
CA LYS A 164 -23.50 -39.09 14.56
C LYS A 164 -24.53 -38.77 15.66
N GLY A 165 -25.70 -38.35 15.22
CA GLY A 165 -26.96 -38.67 15.89
C GLY A 165 -27.47 -40.00 15.35
N ASP A 166 -28.28 -40.64 16.20
CA ASP A 166 -29.08 -41.86 16.07
C ASP A 166 -28.32 -43.21 16.04
#